data_AF-A0A5C8DM47-F1
#
_entry.id   AF-A0A5C8DM47-F1
#
_cell.length_a   1.000
_cell.length_b   1.000
_cell.length_c   1.000
_cell.angle_alpha   90.00
_cell.angle_beta   90.00
_cell.angle_gamma   90.00
#
_symmetry.space_group_name_H-M   'P 1'
#
loop_
_entity.id
_entity.type
_entity.pdbx_description
1 polymer ?
#
loop_
_entity_poly.entity_id
_entity_poly.type
_entity_poly.pdbx_seq_one_letter_code
_entity_poly.pdbx_strand_id
1 'polypeptide(L)'
;MRKKVKELDALKYDIKLRVTQHHYDRLNKLLSASRYRNMSELLRDIVCNRQVITYTHDESLDIVMIELVRLRKELNSIGININQITRQINSTAKQVLKVTLVLQATAMLKEVKDSMQPILSIVAELSKKWLRK
;
A
#
# COMPACT_ATOMS: atom_id res chain seq x y z
N MET A 1 -24.47 -21.59 20.60
CA MET A 1 -24.43 -21.43 22.07
C MET A 1 -23.12 -20.76 22.47
N ARG A 2 -23.16 -19.66 23.24
CA ARG A 2 -21.95 -18.97 23.72
C ARG A 2 -21.34 -19.80 24.86
N LYS A 3 -20.07 -20.21 24.75
CA LYS A 3 -19.38 -20.98 25.81
C LYS A 3 -19.41 -20.16 27.11
N LYS A 4 -19.79 -20.79 28.24
CA LYS A 4 -19.69 -20.17 29.56
C LYS A 4 -18.22 -19.82 29.82
N VAL A 5 -17.95 -18.55 30.08
CA VAL A 5 -16.63 -18.08 30.52
C VAL A 5 -16.35 -18.68 31.90
N LYS A 6 -15.12 -19.16 32.13
CA LYS A 6 -14.72 -19.69 33.45
C LYS A 6 -14.91 -18.60 34.51
N GLU A 7 -15.32 -18.99 35.71
CA GLU A 7 -15.72 -18.03 36.75
C GLU A 7 -14.61 -17.04 37.14
N LEU A 8 -13.35 -17.44 37.00
CA LEU A 8 -12.16 -16.61 37.24
C LEU A 8 -11.94 -15.54 36.15
N ASP A 9 -12.38 -15.79 34.93
CA ASP A 9 -12.21 -14.88 33.78
C ASP A 9 -13.44 -13.98 33.54
N ALA A 10 -14.46 -14.10 34.41
CA ALA A 10 -15.69 -13.32 34.30
C ALA A 10 -15.45 -11.86 34.69
N LEU A 11 -16.03 -10.94 33.91
CA LEU A 11 -15.97 -9.50 34.17
C LEU A 11 -16.89 -9.15 35.34
N LYS A 12 -16.39 -9.25 36.58
CA LYS A 12 -17.17 -9.07 37.81
C LYS A 12 -17.15 -7.65 38.38
N TYR A 13 -16.11 -6.87 38.11
CA TYR A 13 -15.88 -5.56 38.73
C TYR A 13 -15.85 -4.43 37.69
N ASP A 14 -16.44 -3.29 38.03
CA ASP A 14 -16.41 -2.06 37.23
C ASP A 14 -15.34 -1.11 37.76
N ILE A 15 -14.63 -0.44 36.86
CA ILE A 15 -13.55 0.51 37.17
C ILE A 15 -13.85 1.83 36.49
N LYS A 16 -14.03 2.90 37.29
CA LYS A 16 -14.26 4.26 36.79
C LYS A 16 -13.03 5.12 37.04
N LEU A 17 -12.50 5.71 35.97
CA LEU A 17 -11.31 6.56 36.01
C LEU A 17 -11.62 7.93 35.40
N ARG A 18 -11.13 8.99 36.05
CA ARG A 18 -11.06 10.34 35.45
C ARG A 18 -9.65 10.58 34.96
N VAL A 19 -9.52 11.08 33.73
CA VAL A 19 -8.24 11.39 33.09
C VAL A 19 -8.22 12.84 32.64
N THR A 20 -7.02 13.39 32.46
CA THR A 20 -6.85 14.72 31.87
C THR A 20 -7.15 14.68 30.36
N GLN A 21 -7.45 15.84 29.77
CA GLN A 21 -7.73 15.97 28.34
C GLN A 21 -6.62 15.36 27.46
N HIS A 22 -5.36 15.65 27.78
CA HIS A 22 -4.20 15.10 27.07
C HIS A 22 -4.20 13.56 27.02
N HIS A 23 -4.52 12.91 28.15
CA HIS A 23 -4.59 11.46 28.21
C HIS A 23 -5.83 10.91 27.50
N TYR A 24 -6.95 11.62 27.56
CA TYR A 24 -8.16 11.27 26.81
C TYR A 24 -7.91 11.27 25.30
N ASP A 25 -7.27 12.32 24.78
CA ASP A 25 -6.94 12.44 23.35
C ASP A 25 -5.96 11.35 22.90
N ARG A 26 -4.96 11.04 23.74
CA ARG A 26 -4.04 9.92 23.49
C ARG A 26 -4.79 8.58 23.39
N LEU A 27 -5.72 8.32 24.30
CA LEU A 27 -6.51 7.08 24.29
C LEU A 27 -7.43 7.02 23.07
N ASN A 28 -8.04 8.13 22.65
CA ASN A 28 -8.85 8.17 21.44
C ASN A 28 -8.03 7.90 20.17
N LYS A 29 -6.81 8.44 20.07
CA LYS A 29 -5.89 8.11 18.97
C LYS A 29 -5.53 6.62 18.94
N LEU A 30 -5.27 6.03 20.11
CA LEU A 30 -5.02 4.59 20.19
C LEU A 30 -6.26 3.77 19.79
N LEU A 31 -7.44 4.20 20.21
CA LEU A 31 -8.70 3.55 19.85
C LEU A 31 -8.90 3.57 18.32
N SER A 32 -8.75 4.73 17.69
CA SER A 32 -8.92 4.87 16.23
C SER A 32 -7.87 4.13 15.41
N ALA A 33 -6.65 4.01 15.94
CA ALA A 33 -5.56 3.27 15.29
C ALA A 33 -5.58 1.76 15.59
N SER A 34 -6.54 1.24 16.33
CA SER A 34 -6.56 -0.16 16.79
C SER A 34 -7.80 -0.92 16.30
N ARG A 35 -7.91 -2.20 16.67
CA ARG A 35 -9.09 -3.03 16.36
C ARG A 35 -10.17 -3.03 17.44
N TYR A 36 -9.98 -2.27 18.53
CA TYR A 36 -10.95 -2.22 19.61
C TYR A 36 -12.22 -1.49 19.18
N ARG A 37 -13.38 -1.99 19.60
CA ARG A 37 -14.68 -1.40 19.23
C ARG A 37 -15.08 -0.23 20.11
N ASN A 38 -14.55 -0.20 21.32
CA ASN A 38 -14.85 0.81 22.32
C ASN A 38 -13.68 1.01 23.29
N MET A 39 -13.73 2.12 24.02
CA MET A 39 -12.70 2.51 24.98
C MET A 39 -12.53 1.47 26.10
N SER A 40 -13.61 0.83 26.52
CA SER A 40 -13.59 -0.16 27.61
C SER A 40 -12.80 -1.41 27.24
N GLU A 41 -12.86 -1.85 25.98
CA GLU A 41 -12.04 -2.97 25.48
C GLU A 41 -10.56 -2.60 25.45
N LEU A 42 -10.22 -1.41 24.92
CA LEU A 42 -8.84 -0.91 24.89
C LEU A 42 -8.25 -0.79 26.30
N LEU A 43 -8.97 -0.13 27.21
CA LEU A 43 -8.52 0.09 28.59
C LEU A 43 -8.37 -1.24 29.34
N ARG A 44 -9.25 -2.21 29.08
CA ARG A 44 -9.13 -3.55 29.69
C ARG A 44 -7.84 -4.23 29.28
N ASP A 45 -7.49 -4.20 28.00
CA ASP A 45 -6.24 -4.80 27.54
C ASP A 45 -5.02 -4.07 28.08
N ILE A 46 -5.05 -2.73 28.15
CA ILE A 46 -3.98 -1.93 28.78
C ILE A 46 -3.80 -2.31 30.26
N VAL A 47 -4.88 -2.33 31.05
CA VAL A 47 -4.84 -2.61 32.49
C VAL A 47 -4.47 -4.06 32.78
N CYS A 48 -4.95 -5.01 31.97
CA CYS A 48 -4.59 -6.42 32.07
C CYS A 48 -3.23 -6.74 31.43
N ASN A 49 -2.44 -5.72 31.06
CA ASN A 49 -1.10 -5.83 30.50
C ASN A 49 -1.03 -6.75 29.25
N ARG A 50 -2.09 -6.70 28.44
CA ARG A 50 -2.19 -7.39 27.15
C ARG A 50 -1.62 -6.51 26.05
N GLN A 51 -1.10 -7.15 25.01
CA GLN A 51 -0.51 -6.43 23.89
C GLN A 51 -1.57 -5.63 23.12
N VAL A 52 -1.42 -4.31 23.11
CA VAL A 52 -2.22 -3.40 22.30
C VAL A 52 -1.59 -3.29 20.92
N ILE A 53 -2.25 -3.83 19.89
CA ILE A 53 -1.79 -3.73 18.51
C ILE A 53 -2.43 -2.50 17.86
N THR A 54 -1.60 -1.56 17.44
CA THR A 54 -2.00 -0.39 16.66
C THR A 54 -1.55 -0.53 15.21
N TYR A 55 -2.42 -0.17 14.29
CA TYR A 55 -2.16 -0.06 12.87
C TYR A 55 -1.78 1.38 12.57
N THR A 56 -0.53 1.59 12.17
CA THR A 56 -0.08 2.85 11.61
C THR A 56 -0.20 2.75 10.10
N HIS A 57 -1.11 3.52 9.52
CA HIS A 57 -1.21 3.67 8.07
C HIS A 57 -0.25 4.78 7.64
N ASP A 58 0.74 4.44 6.80
CA ASP A 58 1.67 5.42 6.25
C ASP A 58 1.12 5.91 4.91
N GLU A 59 0.53 7.11 4.91
CA GLU A 59 0.00 7.76 3.72
C GLU A 59 1.05 7.94 2.61
N SER A 60 2.35 7.94 2.96
CA SER A 60 3.41 8.01 1.95
C SER A 60 3.52 6.75 1.10
N LEU A 61 3.11 5.57 1.60
CA LEU A 61 3.06 4.32 0.82
C LEU A 61 1.91 4.31 -0.19
N ASP A 62 0.78 4.92 0.17
CA ASP A 62 -0.39 4.95 -0.71
C ASP A 62 -0.10 5.69 -2.01
N ILE A 63 0.56 6.86 -1.90
CA ILE A 63 0.96 7.67 -3.05
C ILE A 63 1.84 6.86 -4.02
N VAL A 64 2.77 6.09 -3.46
CA VAL A 64 3.69 5.23 -4.24
C VAL A 64 2.93 4.11 -4.92
N MET A 65 2.02 3.47 -4.19
CA MET A 65 1.25 2.36 -4.71
C MET A 65 0.36 2.82 -5.86
N ILE A 66 -0.22 4.01 -5.78
CA ILE A 66 -1.00 4.62 -6.87
C ILE A 66 -0.14 4.80 -8.12
N GLU A 67 1.04 5.41 -8.00
CA GLU A 67 1.95 5.65 -9.12
C GLU A 67 2.48 4.33 -9.73
N LEU A 68 2.80 3.33 -8.90
CA LEU A 68 3.22 2.00 -9.38
C LEU A 68 2.11 1.28 -10.14
N VAL A 69 0.85 1.38 -9.68
CA VAL A 69 -0.29 0.79 -10.38
C VAL A 69 -0.51 1.44 -11.75
N ARG A 70 -0.34 2.77 -11.84
CA ARG A 70 -0.41 3.52 -13.10
C ARG A 70 0.66 3.05 -14.08
N LEU A 71 1.92 3.00 -13.65
CA LEU A 71 3.03 2.51 -14.48
C LEU A 71 2.80 1.09 -14.99
N ARG A 72 2.35 0.18 -14.13
CA ARG A 72 2.08 -1.20 -14.52
C ARG A 72 1.07 -1.26 -15.67
N LYS A 73 0.05 -0.39 -15.66
CA LYS A 73 -0.93 -0.30 -16.77
C LYS A 73 -0.27 0.24 -18.04
N GLU A 74 0.54 1.30 -17.94
CA GLU A 74 1.26 1.87 -19.08
C GLU A 74 2.21 0.85 -19.73
N LEU A 75 3.02 0.16 -18.92
CA LEU A 75 3.90 -0.92 -19.37
C LEU A 75 3.14 -2.07 -20.04
N ASN A 76 2.00 -2.48 -19.48
CA ASN A 76 1.19 -3.54 -20.07
C ASN A 76 0.63 -3.13 -21.43
N SER A 77 0.14 -1.90 -21.58
CA SER A 77 -0.31 -1.37 -22.87
C SER A 77 0.81 -1.32 -23.90
N ILE A 78 2.02 -0.93 -23.49
CA ILE A 78 3.17 -0.90 -24.41
C ILE A 78 3.59 -2.31 -24.81
N GLY A 79 3.59 -3.26 -23.87
CA GLY A 79 3.85 -4.67 -24.15
C GLY A 79 2.85 -5.26 -25.16
N ILE A 80 1.56 -4.91 -25.03
CA ILE A 80 0.52 -5.29 -26.00
C ILE A 80 0.83 -4.71 -27.39
N ASN A 81 1.16 -3.41 -27.47
CA ASN A 81 1.47 -2.75 -28.74
C ASN A 81 2.73 -3.35 -29.42
N ILE A 82 3.80 -3.61 -28.65
CA ILE A 82 5.01 -4.27 -29.17
C ILE A 82 4.68 -5.66 -29.70
N ASN A 83 3.82 -6.41 -29.00
CA ASN A 83 3.42 -7.75 -29.43
C ASN A 83 2.60 -7.69 -30.75
N GLN A 84 1.76 -6.65 -30.92
CA GLN A 84 1.04 -6.42 -32.17
C GLN A 84 2.00 -6.10 -33.33
N ILE A 85 2.96 -5.19 -33.12
CA ILE A 85 3.97 -4.84 -34.12
C ILE A 85 4.81 -6.08 -34.50
N THR A 86 5.20 -6.88 -33.51
CA THR A 86 5.97 -8.11 -33.73
C THR A 86 5.20 -9.10 -34.60
N ARG A 87 3.91 -9.29 -34.34
CA ARG A 87 3.03 -10.13 -35.17
C ARG A 87 2.93 -9.59 -36.60
N GLN A 88 2.81 -8.28 -36.77
CA GLN A 88 2.80 -7.64 -38.10
C GLN A 88 4.13 -7.79 -38.84
N ILE A 89 5.28 -7.67 -38.17
CA ILE A 89 6.59 -7.91 -38.78
C ILE A 89 6.69 -9.35 -39.29
N ASN A 90 6.25 -10.32 -38.48
CA ASN A 90 6.30 -11.74 -38.84
C ASN A 90 5.34 -12.09 -39.99
N SER A 91 4.19 -11.42 -40.09
CA SER A 91 3.23 -11.65 -41.18
C SER A 91 3.51 -10.87 -42.46
N THR A 92 4.39 -9.87 -42.42
CA THR A 92 4.66 -9.00 -43.57
C THR A 92 5.81 -9.53 -44.44
N ALA A 93 5.56 -9.75 -45.73
CA ALA A 93 6.58 -10.21 -46.68
C ALA A 93 7.50 -9.09 -47.23
N LYS A 94 7.04 -7.83 -47.23
CA LYS A 94 7.81 -6.68 -47.76
C LYS A 94 8.81 -6.12 -46.74
N GLN A 95 10.10 -6.18 -47.09
CA GLN A 95 11.23 -5.73 -46.27
C GLN A 95 11.11 -4.27 -45.80
N VAL A 96 10.60 -3.37 -46.66
CA VAL A 96 10.47 -1.93 -46.36
C VAL A 96 9.49 -1.67 -45.22
N LEU A 97 8.38 -2.42 -45.16
CA LEU A 97 7.38 -2.29 -44.08
C LEU A 97 7.93 -2.80 -42.73
N LYS A 98 8.82 -3.80 -42.74
CA LYS A 98 9.48 -4.29 -41.52
C LYS A 98 10.38 -3.22 -40.89
N VAL A 99 11.11 -2.45 -41.69
CA VAL A 99 12.00 -1.38 -41.19
C VAL A 99 11.19 -0.30 -40.48
N THR A 100 10.06 0.12 -41.04
CA THR A 100 9.17 1.12 -40.41
C THR A 100 8.57 0.61 -39.09
N LEU A 101 8.14 -0.66 -39.05
CA LEU A 101 7.61 -1.29 -37.84
C LEU A 101 8.68 -1.41 -36.74
N VAL A 102 9.93 -1.72 -37.09
CA VAL A 102 11.05 -1.74 -36.14
C VAL A 102 11.31 -0.33 -35.58
N LEU A 103 11.30 0.70 -36.42
CA LEU A 103 11.45 2.08 -35.96
C LEU A 103 10.34 2.50 -34.98
N GLN A 104 9.08 2.15 -35.27
CA GLN A 104 7.96 2.40 -34.34
C GLN A 104 8.14 1.66 -33.00
N ALA A 105 8.54 0.39 -33.02
CA ALA A 105 8.80 -0.36 -31.78
C ALA A 105 9.94 0.27 -30.96
N THR A 106 11.00 0.74 -31.60
CA THR A 106 12.11 1.42 -30.91
C THR A 106 11.71 2.76 -30.30
N ALA A 107 10.82 3.52 -30.96
CA ALA A 107 10.28 4.77 -30.43
C ALA A 107 9.41 4.52 -29.18
N MET A 108 8.53 3.50 -29.23
CA MET A 108 7.69 3.11 -28.08
C MET A 108 8.53 2.66 -26.89
N LEU A 109 9.60 1.88 -27.11
CA LEU A 109 10.52 1.47 -26.06
C LEU A 109 11.25 2.67 -25.42
N LYS A 110 11.51 3.73 -26.19
CA LYS A 110 12.12 4.95 -25.69
C LYS A 110 11.14 5.74 -24.81
N GLU A 111 9.89 5.89 -25.24
CA GLU A 111 8.84 6.52 -24.41
C GLU A 111 8.63 5.81 -23.08
N VAL A 112 8.65 4.46 -23.07
CA VAL A 112 8.60 3.68 -21.81
C VAL A 112 9.71 4.11 -20.85
N LYS A 113 10.93 4.15 -21.38
CA LYS A 113 12.12 4.43 -20.59
C LYS A 113 12.07 5.82 -19.97
N ASP A 114 11.60 6.80 -20.74
CA ASP A 114 11.48 8.18 -20.29
C ASP A 114 10.36 8.32 -19.23
N SER A 115 9.25 7.60 -19.37
CA SER A 115 8.17 7.54 -18.36
C SER A 115 8.55 6.81 -17.06
N MET A 116 9.55 5.91 -17.09
CA MET A 116 10.03 5.21 -15.88
C MET A 116 10.91 6.10 -14.98
N GLN A 117 11.56 7.12 -15.54
CA GLN A 117 12.53 7.97 -14.83
C GLN A 117 11.95 8.72 -13.61
N PRO A 118 10.77 9.36 -13.69
CA PRO A 118 10.15 10.03 -12.55
C PRO A 118 9.86 9.08 -11.38
N ILE A 119 9.42 7.85 -11.67
CA ILE A 119 9.13 6.86 -10.61
C ILE A 119 10.41 6.39 -9.96
N LEU A 120 11.48 6.13 -10.71
CA LEU A 120 12.77 5.78 -10.12
C LEU A 120 13.27 6.88 -9.16
N SER A 121 12.99 8.14 -9.48
CA SER A 121 13.28 9.28 -8.58
C SER A 121 12.44 9.23 -7.30
N ILE A 122 11.13 9.01 -7.42
CA ILE A 122 10.20 8.89 -6.27
C ILE A 122 10.63 7.72 -5.37
N VAL A 123 10.86 6.54 -5.95
CA VAL A 123 11.32 5.34 -5.22
C VAL A 123 12.67 5.60 -4.53
N ALA A 124 13.61 6.30 -5.19
CA ALA A 124 14.88 6.67 -4.59
C ALA A 124 14.70 7.59 -3.38
N GLU A 125 13.84 8.61 -3.46
CA GLU A 125 13.55 9.50 -2.32
C GLU A 125 12.91 8.77 -1.14
N LEU A 126 11.99 7.83 -1.41
CA LEU A 126 11.34 7.06 -0.36
C LEU A 126 12.27 6.02 0.26
N SER A 127 13.14 5.40 -0.54
CA SER A 127 14.18 4.51 -0.02
C SER A 127 15.07 5.24 0.98
N LYS A 128 15.37 6.54 0.77
CA LYS A 128 16.13 7.36 1.73
C LYS A 128 15.37 7.61 3.03
N LYS A 129 14.04 7.82 2.98
CA LYS A 129 13.21 7.95 4.18
C LYS A 129 13.13 6.64 4.98
N TRP A 130 13.06 5.51 4.27
CA TRP A 130 12.89 4.18 4.86
C TRP A 130 14.21 3.55 5.37
N LEU A 131 15.34 3.86 4.75
CA LEU A 131 16.67 3.39 5.16
C LEU A 131 17.32 4.22 6.27
N ARG A 132 16.71 5.36 6.65
CA ARG A 132 17.12 6.09 7.84
C ARG A 132 16.66 5.32 9.09
N LYS A 133 17.54 4.47 9.59
CA LYS A 133 17.58 4.09 11.01
C LYS A 133 17.97 5.29 11.86
#